data_AF-A0A0U1KTT2-F1
#
_entry.id   AF-A0A0U1KTT2-F1
#
_cell.length_a   1.000
_cell.length_b   1.000
_cell.length_c   1.000
_cell.angle_alpha   90.00
_cell.angle_beta   90.00
_cell.angle_gamma   90.00
#
_symmetry.space_group_name_H-M   'P 1'
#
loop_
_entity.id
_entity.type
_entity.pdbx_description
1 polymer ?
#
loop_
_entity_poly.entity_id
_entity_poly.type
_entity_poly.pdbx_seq_one_letter_code
_entity_poly.pdbx_strand_id
1 'polypeptide(L)' 'MFYPQYEQSYAPYIQQAKAASDIMRCRTAALGGHTFECEECGHIVVRYNSCRNIGTALCVRVLIRQFG' A
#
# COMPACT_ATOMS: atom_id res chain seq x y z
N MET A 1 1.92 -3.67 16.53
CA MET A 1 2.54 -2.51 15.84
C MET A 1 2.96 -1.52 16.90
N PHE A 2 4.21 -1.03 16.86
CA PHE A 2 4.86 -0.20 17.90
C PHE A 2 4.41 1.28 17.91
N TYR A 3 3.92 1.77 16.78
CA TYR A 3 3.68 3.19 16.56
C TYR A 3 2.55 3.82 17.42
N PRO A 4 1.42 3.15 17.71
CA PRO A 4 0.37 3.71 18.58
C PRO A 4 0.83 4.01 20.02
N GLN A 5 1.77 3.23 20.57
CA GLN A 5 2.35 3.48 21.90
C GLN A 5 3.36 4.63 21.88
N TYR A 6 4.09 4.78 20.77
CA TYR A 6 5.03 5.87 20.56
C TYR A 6 4.31 7.23 20.55
N GLU A 7 3.16 7.34 19.88
CA GLU A 7 2.36 8.58 19.83
C GLU A 7 1.79 9.01 21.18
N GLN A 8 1.64 8.09 22.14
CA GLN A 8 1.21 8.43 23.50
C GLN A 8 2.32 9.07 24.33
N SER A 9 3.58 8.77 24.01
CA SER A 9 4.74 9.19 24.78
C SER A 9 5.47 10.39 24.15
N TYR A 10 5.30 10.58 22.84
CA TYR A 10 6.04 11.58 22.06
C TYR A 10 5.14 12.24 21.03
N ALA A 11 5.34 13.54 20.80
CA ALA A 11 4.70 14.27 19.71
C ALA A 11 5.58 14.18 18.45
N PRO A 12 5.26 13.32 17.46
CA PRO A 12 6.06 13.20 16.24
C PRO A 12 5.98 14.47 15.40
N TYR A 13 7.06 14.75 14.67
CA TYR A 13 7.01 15.76 13.61
C TYR A 13 6.03 15.31 12.51
N ILE A 14 5.42 16.26 11.80
CA ILE A 14 4.41 16.00 10.75
C ILE A 14 4.87 14.94 9.75
N GLN A 15 6.15 14.98 9.34
CA GLN A 15 6.69 14.02 8.38
C GLN A 15 6.79 12.59 8.95
N GLN A 16 7.12 12.45 10.24
CA GLN A 16 7.18 11.15 10.91
C GLN A 16 5.78 10.55 11.06
N ALA A 17 4.80 11.37 11.44
CA ALA A 17 3.40 10.94 11.54
C ALA A 17 2.84 10.51 10.19
N LYS A 18 3.14 11.28 9.13
CA LYS A 18 2.78 10.92 7.77
C LYS A 18 3.41 9.59 7.34
N ALA A 19 4.72 9.43 7.55
CA ALA A 19 5.44 8.20 7.19
C ALA A 19 4.87 6.97 7.91
N ALA A 20 4.60 7.07 9.20
CA ALA A 20 4.04 5.96 9.96
C ALA A 20 2.60 5.61 9.53
N SER A 21 1.77 6.62 9.27
CA SER A 21 0.42 6.41 8.70
C SER A 21 0.47 5.76 7.33
N ASP A 22 1.39 6.21 6.46
CA ASP A 22 1.60 5.63 5.14
C ASP A 22 2.05 4.16 5.24
N ILE A 23 2.97 3.83 6.17
CA ILE A 23 3.42 2.46 6.43
C ILE A 23 2.28 1.58 6.97
N MET A 24 1.53 2.06 7.97
CA MET A 24 0.41 1.29 8.56
C MET A 24 -0.72 1.04 7.56
N ARG A 25 -0.92 1.95 6.61
CA ARG A 25 -1.89 1.80 5.51
C ARG A 25 -1.32 1.02 4.33
N CYS A 26 0.00 0.84 4.27
CA CYS A 26 0.64 0.12 3.18
C CYS A 26 0.42 -1.38 3.36
N ARG A 27 -0.03 -1.99 2.27
CA ARG A 27 -0.38 -3.40 2.18
C ARG A 27 0.76 -4.15 1.50
N THR A 28 1.87 -4.32 2.24
CA THR A 28 3.04 -5.11 1.80
C THR A 28 2.75 -6.61 1.91
N ALA A 29 3.62 -7.48 1.38
CA ALA A 29 3.44 -8.94 1.53
C ALA A 29 3.26 -9.37 3.00
N ALA A 30 3.94 -8.69 3.93
CA ALA A 30 3.83 -8.91 5.36
C ALA A 30 2.58 -8.28 6.01
N LEU A 31 1.90 -7.34 5.32
CA LEU A 31 0.74 -6.58 5.80
C LEU A 31 -0.53 -6.85 4.96
N GLY A 32 -0.49 -7.86 4.08
CA GLY A 32 -1.50 -8.21 3.08
C GLY A 32 -1.30 -7.44 1.78
N GLY A 33 -1.06 -8.09 0.65
CA GLY A 33 -0.94 -7.46 -0.68
C GLY A 33 -2.28 -7.37 -1.41
N HIS A 34 -2.29 -6.74 -2.58
CA HIS A 34 -3.43 -6.71 -3.49
C HIS A 34 -3.23 -7.70 -4.63
N THR A 35 -4.18 -8.60 -4.83
CA THR A 35 -4.21 -9.44 -6.04
C THR A 35 -5.10 -8.79 -7.08
N PHE A 36 -4.59 -8.70 -8.28
CA PHE A 36 -5.24 -8.08 -9.41
C PHE A 36 -5.35 -9.10 -10.54
N GLU A 37 -6.51 -9.19 -11.17
CA GLU A 37 -6.68 -10.02 -12.36
C GLU A 37 -6.96 -9.13 -13.56
N CYS A 38 -6.32 -9.45 -14.69
CA CYS A 38 -6.64 -8.85 -15.96
C CYS A 38 -7.95 -9.43 -16.48
N GLU A 39 -8.94 -8.57 -16.74
CA GLU A 39 -10.25 -9.00 -17.27
C GLU A 39 -10.18 -9.55 -18.71
N GLU A 40 -9.14 -9.20 -19.48
CA GLU A 40 -8.99 -9.63 -20.88
C GLU A 40 -8.23 -10.95 -21.04
N CYS A 41 -7.25 -11.23 -20.18
CA CYS A 41 -6.37 -12.40 -20.34
C CYS A 41 -6.26 -13.29 -19.09
N GLY A 42 -6.95 -12.98 -17.99
CA GLY A 42 -6.93 -13.76 -16.75
C GLY A 42 -5.59 -13.74 -16.01
N HIS A 43 -4.64 -12.89 -16.43
CA HIS A 43 -3.34 -12.80 -15.80
C HIS A 43 -3.44 -12.18 -14.40
N ILE A 44 -2.87 -12.87 -13.40
CA ILE A 44 -2.88 -12.44 -12.01
C ILE A 44 -1.59 -11.69 -11.68
N VAL A 45 -1.71 -10.45 -11.18
CA VAL A 45 -0.61 -9.61 -10.73
C VAL A 45 -0.75 -9.33 -9.24
N VAL A 46 0.30 -9.63 -8.46
CA VAL A 46 0.32 -9.32 -7.03
C VAL A 46 1.03 -7.99 -6.76
N ARG A 47 0.21 -7.02 -6.33
CA ARG A 47 0.46 -5.66 -5.84
C ARG A 47 0.87 -5.56 -4.38
N TYR A 48 2.16 -5.48 -4.03
CA TYR A 48 2.56 -5.25 -2.64
C TYR A 48 2.70 -3.77 -2.23
N ASN A 49 2.49 -2.84 -3.17
CA ASN A 49 2.69 -1.40 -2.94
C ASN A 49 1.42 -0.64 -3.31
N SER A 50 0.49 -0.50 -2.36
CA SER A 50 -0.62 0.48 -2.43
C SER A 50 -0.27 1.82 -1.79
N CYS A 51 0.93 1.92 -1.22
CA CYS A 51 1.55 3.18 -0.82
C CYS A 51 1.39 4.18 -1.98
N ARG A 52 0.62 5.24 -1.75
CA ARG A 52 0.22 6.28 -2.72
C ARG A 52 1.40 7.18 -3.14
N ASN A 53 2.61 6.64 -3.25
CA ASN A 53 3.78 7.35 -3.72
C ASN A 53 3.92 7.11 -5.23
N ILE A 54 3.38 8.08 -5.97
CA ILE A 54 3.36 8.15 -7.43
C ILE A 54 4.80 8.07 -7.96
N GLY A 55 5.10 7.04 -8.74
CA GLY A 55 6.41 6.92 -9.40
C GLY A 55 6.67 5.59 -10.08
N THR A 56 5.95 4.53 -9.74
CA THR A 56 6.08 3.25 -10.47
C THR A 56 5.07 3.24 -11.61
N ALA A 57 5.53 3.49 -12.84
CA ALA A 57 4.73 3.39 -14.04
C ALA A 57 4.15 1.97 -14.17
N LEU A 58 2.83 1.86 -14.18
CA LEU A 58 2.10 0.61 -14.41
C LEU A 58 1.47 0.68 -15.79
N CYS A 59 1.48 -0.45 -16.50
CA CYS A 59 0.89 -0.59 -17.83
C CYS A 59 -0.52 0.02 -17.86
N VAL A 60 -0.69 1.08 -18.66
CA VAL A 60 -1.84 2.01 -18.61
C VAL A 60 -3.06 1.49 -19.38
N ARG A 61 -3.17 0.19 -19.65
CA ARG A 61 -4.14 -0.34 -20.62
C ARG A 61 -4.92 -1.58 -20.18
N VAL A 62 -5.05 -1.83 -18.89
CA VAL A 62 -5.88 -2.94 -18.39
C VAL A 62 -6.76 -2.44 -17.26
N LEU A 63 -8.07 -2.63 -17.37
CA LEU A 63 -8.99 -2.51 -16.24
C LEU A 63 -8.61 -3.61 -15.25
N ILE A 64 -7.99 -3.21 -14.17
CA ILE A 64 -7.43 -4.09 -13.16
C ILE A 64 -8.43 -4.16 -12.01
N ARG A 65 -9.10 -5.31 -11.84
CA ARG A 65 -10.01 -5.53 -10.70
C ARG A 65 -9.21 -5.98 -9.49
N GLN A 66 -9.35 -5.26 -8.39
CA GLN A 66 -8.72 -5.61 -7.11
C GLN A 66 -9.58 -6.64 -6.40
N PHE A 67 -9.00 -7.79 -6.06
CA PHE A 67 -9.61 -8.72 -5.11
C PHE A 67 -9.19 -8.31 -3.70
N GLY A 68 -10.18 -8.14 -2.83
CA GLY A 68 -10.04 -7.73 -1.44
C GLY A 68 -10.37 -8.87 -0.50
#